data_AF-A0A7W8Z3Y6-F1
#
_entry.id   AF-A0A7W8Z3Y6-F1
#
_cell.length_a   1.000
_cell.length_b   1.000
_cell.length_c   1.000
_cell.angle_alpha   90.00
_cell.angle_beta   90.00
_cell.angle_gamma   90.00
#
_symmetry.space_group_name_H-M   'P 1'
#
loop_
_entity.id
_entity.type
_entity.pdbx_description
1 polymer ?
#
loop_
_entity_poly.entity_id
_entity_poly.type
_entity_poly.pdbx_seq_one_letter_code
_entity_poly.pdbx_strand_id
1 'polypeptide(L)'
;MLDPRRLGKQRVEALQVLRALTVPGYGWRHHPVVRMWAGYEEALVRYGLEVCAHWCSLGRADTCAAKMLRELAECHAVAEPRTQPRLGEAGELPPWLGDRALHLSHRSALVRKDPSFYGPIFAGTPDDLPYLWPASDRAPSRPC
;
A
#
# COMPACT_ATOMS: atom_id res chain seq x y z
N MET A 1 -8.66 -0.78 10.24
CA MET A 1 -8.93 0.61 10.66
C MET A 1 -7.60 1.27 11.01
N LEU A 2 -7.34 2.49 10.54
CA LEU A 2 -6.11 3.25 10.85
C LEU A 2 -6.48 4.55 11.55
N ASP A 3 -5.65 4.98 12.48
CA ASP A 3 -5.73 6.34 13.03
C ASP A 3 -5.48 7.40 11.93
N PRO A 4 -6.00 8.63 12.08
CA PRO A 4 -5.88 9.66 11.05
C PRO A 4 -4.43 9.97 10.63
N ARG A 5 -3.47 9.93 11.57
CA ARG A 5 -2.06 10.23 11.27
C ARG A 5 -1.48 9.15 10.35
N ARG A 6 -1.72 7.87 10.63
CA ARG A 6 -1.25 6.77 9.78
C ARG A 6 -2.03 6.68 8.48
N LEU A 7 -3.34 6.95 8.47
CA LEU A 7 -4.14 7.03 7.24
C LEU A 7 -3.60 8.10 6.29
N GLY A 8 -3.32 9.30 6.80
CA GLY A 8 -2.74 10.38 6.02
C GLY A 8 -1.37 10.01 5.43
N LYS A 9 -0.55 9.28 6.18
CA LYS A 9 0.75 8.80 5.74
C LYS A 9 0.66 7.72 4.66
N GLN A 10 -0.31 6.79 4.73
CA GLN A 10 -0.49 5.74 3.73
C GLN A 10 -0.70 6.30 2.30
N ARG A 11 -1.37 7.45 2.14
CA ARG A 11 -1.52 8.10 0.83
C ARG A 11 -0.18 8.48 0.21
N VAL A 12 0.70 9.05 1.02
CA VAL A 12 2.03 9.49 0.59
C VAL A 12 2.92 8.28 0.33
N GLU A 13 2.89 7.29 1.22
CA GLU A 13 3.67 6.05 1.07
C GLU A 13 3.28 5.30 -0.21
N ALA A 14 2.00 5.17 -0.54
CA ALA A 14 1.56 4.53 -1.78
C ALA A 14 2.17 5.18 -3.03
N LEU A 15 2.17 6.53 -3.09
CA LEU A 15 2.83 7.28 -4.17
C LEU A 15 4.35 7.09 -4.18
N GLN A 16 4.98 7.06 -3.00
CA GLN A 16 6.43 6.82 -2.89
C GLN A 16 6.81 5.42 -3.35
N VAL A 17 6.00 4.40 -3.04
CA VAL A 17 6.21 3.03 -3.50
C VAL A 17 6.04 2.93 -5.01
N LEU A 18 5.02 3.56 -5.59
CA LEU A 18 4.83 3.61 -7.05
C LEU A 18 6.08 4.18 -7.72
N ARG A 19 6.57 5.33 -7.25
CA ARG A 19 7.78 5.96 -7.78
C ARG A 19 9.04 5.12 -7.55
N ALA A 20 9.11 4.38 -6.45
CA ALA A 20 10.22 3.48 -6.19
C ALA A 20 10.26 2.28 -7.16
N LEU A 21 9.11 1.89 -7.71
CA LEU A 21 8.97 0.86 -8.73
C LEU A 21 9.24 1.40 -10.14
N THR A 22 8.79 2.63 -10.42
CA THR A 22 8.76 3.14 -11.79
C THR A 22 9.85 4.15 -12.15
N VAL A 23 10.43 4.88 -11.17
CA VAL A 23 11.39 5.96 -11.44
C VAL A 23 12.83 5.51 -11.13
N PRO A 24 13.72 5.42 -12.15
CA PRO A 24 15.14 5.19 -11.95
C PRO A 24 15.73 6.22 -11.00
N GLY A 25 16.63 5.82 -10.12
CA GLY A 25 17.21 6.80 -9.20
C GLY A 25 16.44 6.97 -7.88
N TYR A 26 15.18 6.55 -7.78
CA TYR A 26 14.36 6.86 -6.60
C TYR A 26 14.90 6.24 -5.31
N GLY A 27 14.93 7.03 -4.24
CA GLY A 27 15.62 6.68 -2.98
C GLY A 27 14.98 5.52 -2.21
N TRP A 28 13.70 5.22 -2.44
CA TRP A 28 12.98 4.16 -1.73
C TRP A 28 13.09 2.77 -2.36
N ARG A 29 13.77 2.62 -3.50
CA ARG A 29 13.77 1.36 -4.29
C ARG A 29 14.21 0.10 -3.54
N HIS A 30 15.02 0.25 -2.48
CA HIS A 30 15.52 -0.86 -1.67
C HIS A 30 14.62 -1.19 -0.46
N HIS A 31 13.59 -0.38 -0.20
CA HIS A 31 12.69 -0.60 0.92
C HIS A 31 11.92 -1.93 0.75
N PRO A 32 11.77 -2.77 1.79
CA PRO A 32 11.10 -4.07 1.68
C PRO A 32 9.68 -3.99 1.10
N VAL A 33 8.89 -2.98 1.49
CA VAL A 33 7.54 -2.75 0.93
C VAL A 33 7.54 -2.60 -0.60
N VAL A 34 8.60 -2.03 -1.19
CA VAL A 34 8.69 -1.84 -2.65
C VAL A 34 8.81 -3.19 -3.32
N ARG A 35 9.68 -4.07 -2.80
CA ARG A 35 9.84 -5.44 -3.30
C ARG A 35 8.56 -6.27 -3.19
N MET A 36 7.77 -6.03 -2.14
CA MET A 36 6.49 -6.71 -1.91
C MET A 36 5.41 -6.32 -2.92
N TRP A 37 5.46 -5.11 -3.47
CA TRP A 37 4.49 -4.58 -4.45
C TRP A 37 4.94 -4.68 -5.91
N ALA A 38 6.16 -5.14 -6.17
CA ALA A 38 6.72 -5.23 -7.52
C ALA A 38 5.82 -6.04 -8.48
N GLY A 39 5.50 -5.50 -9.65
CA GLY A 39 4.64 -6.14 -10.64
C GLY A 39 3.12 -6.08 -10.34
N TYR A 40 2.75 -5.33 -9.30
CA TYR A 40 1.37 -5.08 -8.86
C TYR A 40 1.06 -3.58 -8.79
N GLU A 41 1.66 -2.77 -9.67
CA GLU A 41 1.58 -1.31 -9.66
C GLU A 41 0.13 -0.81 -9.78
N GLU A 42 -0.70 -1.44 -10.61
CA GLU A 42 -2.13 -1.11 -10.72
C GLU A 42 -2.88 -1.38 -9.41
N ALA A 43 -2.60 -2.51 -8.76
CA ALA A 43 -3.22 -2.86 -7.47
C ALA A 43 -2.74 -1.93 -6.34
N LEU A 44 -1.47 -1.50 -6.36
CA LEU A 44 -0.94 -0.50 -5.44
C LEU A 44 -1.66 0.84 -5.60
N VAL A 45 -1.87 1.28 -6.84
CA VAL A 45 -2.60 2.52 -7.13
C VAL A 45 -4.06 2.38 -6.73
N ARG A 46 -4.71 1.25 -7.01
CA ARG A 46 -6.07 0.98 -6.53
C ARG A 46 -6.17 1.10 -5.01
N TYR A 47 -5.25 0.46 -4.27
CA TYR A 47 -5.14 0.60 -2.82
C TYR A 47 -4.98 2.07 -2.41
N GLY A 48 -4.03 2.79 -3.02
CA GLY A 48 -3.77 4.20 -2.73
C GLY A 48 -5.00 5.09 -2.97
N LEU A 49 -5.81 4.81 -3.99
CA LEU A 49 -7.04 5.53 -4.28
C LEU A 49 -8.11 5.30 -3.19
N GLU A 50 -8.27 4.08 -2.69
CA GLU A 50 -9.19 3.81 -1.56
C GLU A 50 -8.75 4.56 -0.29
N VAL A 51 -7.44 4.61 -0.02
CA VAL A 51 -6.90 5.39 1.11
C VAL A 51 -7.16 6.90 0.91
N CYS A 52 -6.97 7.42 -0.30
CA CYS A 52 -7.26 8.82 -0.62
C CYS A 52 -8.75 9.15 -0.48
N ALA A 53 -9.63 8.29 -0.99
CA ALA A 53 -11.07 8.44 -0.86
C ALA A 53 -11.50 8.47 0.61
N HIS A 54 -10.97 7.57 1.45
CA HIS A 54 -11.28 7.57 2.88
C HIS A 54 -10.73 8.81 3.59
N TRP A 55 -9.54 9.29 3.24
CA TRP A 55 -9.02 10.54 3.77
C TRP A 55 -9.91 11.74 3.42
N CYS A 56 -10.35 11.83 2.17
CA CYS A 56 -11.26 12.88 1.71
C CYS A 56 -12.63 12.80 2.39
N SER A 57 -13.14 11.59 2.66
CA SER A 57 -14.41 11.41 3.39
C SER A 57 -14.37 11.95 4.82
N LEU A 58 -13.17 12.19 5.38
CA LEU A 58 -12.98 12.87 6.67
C LEU A 58 -12.90 14.40 6.55
N GLY A 59 -13.25 14.97 5.39
CA GLY A 59 -13.24 16.42 5.13
C GLY A 59 -11.84 17.00 4.88
N ARG A 60 -10.87 16.18 4.46
CA ARG A 60 -9.46 16.58 4.31
C ARG A 60 -9.04 16.58 2.84
N ALA A 61 -8.24 17.56 2.44
CA ALA A 61 -7.73 17.63 1.07
C ALA A 61 -6.69 16.55 0.77
N ASP A 62 -6.70 16.02 -0.45
CA ASP A 62 -5.71 15.08 -0.97
C ASP A 62 -4.98 15.67 -2.21
N THR A 63 -3.72 15.25 -2.40
CA THR A 63 -2.94 15.58 -3.61
C THR A 63 -2.22 14.35 -4.19
N CYS A 64 -2.45 13.16 -3.63
CA CYS A 64 -1.75 11.93 -4.00
C CYS A 64 -2.49 11.19 -5.12
N ALA A 65 -3.82 11.13 -5.08
CA ALA A 65 -4.64 10.35 -6.03
C ALA A 65 -4.38 10.73 -7.49
N ALA A 66 -4.44 12.02 -7.81
CA ALA A 66 -4.20 12.51 -9.17
C ALA A 66 -2.77 12.23 -9.66
N LYS A 67 -1.78 12.25 -8.76
CA LYS A 67 -0.39 11.93 -9.11
C LYS A 67 -0.22 10.44 -9.39
N MET A 68 -0.83 9.58 -8.58
CA MET A 68 -0.80 8.12 -8.78
C MET A 68 -1.46 7.72 -10.11
N LEU A 69 -2.63 8.29 -10.43
CA LEU A 69 -3.30 8.03 -11.71
C LEU A 69 -2.46 8.45 -12.91
N ARG A 70 -1.91 9.67 -12.87
CA ARG A 70 -1.05 10.18 -13.95
C ARG A 70 0.18 9.28 -14.15
N GLU A 71 0.90 8.98 -13.07
CA GLU A 71 2.14 8.18 -13.13
C GLU A 71 1.85 6.73 -13.56
N LEU A 72 0.72 6.14 -13.16
CA LEU A 72 0.30 4.83 -13.65
C LEU A 72 -0.02 4.85 -15.16
N ALA A 73 -0.73 5.87 -15.62
CA ALA A 73 -1.06 6.02 -17.04
C ALA A 73 0.19 6.19 -17.91
N GLU A 74 1.13 7.03 -17.46
CA GLU A 74 2.41 7.27 -18.14
C GLU A 74 3.26 6.00 -18.22
N CYS A 75 3.30 5.20 -17.15
CA CYS A 75 4.20 4.07 -17.04
C CYS A 75 3.64 2.73 -17.54
N HIS A 76 2.32 2.53 -17.42
CA HIS A 76 1.68 1.24 -17.66
C HIS A 76 0.54 1.31 -18.67
N ALA A 77 0.27 2.49 -19.26
CA ALA A 77 -0.88 2.73 -20.13
C ALA A 77 -2.24 2.38 -19.48
N VAL A 78 -2.33 2.48 -18.15
CA VAL A 78 -3.56 2.25 -17.37
C VAL A 78 -4.07 3.60 -16.86
N ALA A 79 -5.04 4.18 -17.57
CA ALA A 79 -5.68 5.44 -17.16
C ALA A 79 -6.66 5.25 -16.01
N GLU A 80 -7.40 4.14 -16.01
CA GLU A 80 -8.41 3.80 -15.01
C GLU A 80 -8.06 2.45 -14.37
N PRO A 81 -7.40 2.45 -13.20
CA PRO A 81 -7.09 1.20 -12.49
C PRO A 81 -8.37 0.44 -12.18
N ARG A 82 -8.38 -0.86 -12.42
CA ARG A 82 -9.50 -1.74 -12.10
C ARG A 82 -9.85 -1.69 -10.61
N THR A 83 -11.10 -2.02 -10.31
CA THR A 83 -11.54 -2.24 -8.92
C THR A 83 -10.86 -3.48 -8.34
N GLN A 84 -10.75 -3.56 -7.01
CA GLN A 84 -10.14 -4.72 -6.36
C GLN A 84 -10.80 -6.06 -6.76
N PRO A 85 -12.14 -6.20 -6.84
CA PRO A 85 -12.76 -7.44 -7.31
C PRO A 85 -12.31 -7.86 -8.71
N ARG A 86 -12.26 -6.91 -9.67
CA ARG A 86 -11.82 -7.19 -11.05
C ARG A 86 -10.33 -7.51 -11.14
N LEU A 87 -9.50 -6.92 -10.29
CA LEU A 87 -8.10 -7.33 -10.14
C LEU A 87 -7.99 -8.75 -9.59
N GLY A 88 -8.82 -9.10 -8.60
CA GLY A 88 -8.86 -10.44 -8.02
C GLY A 88 -9.26 -11.51 -9.02
N GLU A 89 -10.33 -11.28 -9.79
CA GLU A 89 -10.78 -12.17 -10.87
C GLU A 89 -9.70 -12.38 -11.93
N ALA A 90 -8.87 -11.37 -12.19
CA ALA A 90 -7.77 -11.44 -13.15
C ALA A 90 -6.47 -12.04 -12.59
N GLY A 91 -6.40 -12.39 -11.29
CA GLY A 91 -5.14 -12.82 -10.66
C GLY A 91 -4.11 -11.71 -10.50
N GLU A 92 -4.56 -10.45 -10.52
CA GLU A 92 -3.75 -9.22 -10.49
C GLU A 92 -3.70 -8.58 -9.09
N LEU A 93 -4.02 -9.37 -8.05
CA LEU A 93 -3.79 -8.99 -6.66
C LEU A 93 -2.54 -9.72 -6.13
N PRO A 94 -1.77 -9.07 -5.25
CA PRO A 94 -0.60 -9.69 -4.68
C PRO A 94 -0.96 -10.89 -3.80
N PRO A 95 -0.17 -11.98 -3.82
CA PRO A 95 -0.50 -13.24 -3.14
C PRO A 95 -0.51 -13.13 -1.62
N TRP A 96 0.19 -12.13 -1.08
CA TRP A 96 0.21 -11.85 0.35
C TRP A 96 -1.07 -11.15 0.84
N LEU A 97 -1.96 -10.71 -0.06
CA LEU A 97 -3.24 -10.10 0.33
C LEU A 97 -4.14 -11.17 0.96
N GLY A 98 -4.29 -11.08 2.29
CA GLY A 98 -5.03 -12.06 3.08
C GLY A 98 -4.13 -12.98 3.91
N ASP A 99 -2.81 -12.88 3.75
CA ASP A 99 -1.84 -13.59 4.57
C ASP A 99 -1.97 -13.18 6.05
N ARG A 100 -2.30 -14.17 6.89
CA ARG A 100 -2.56 -13.95 8.31
C ARG A 100 -1.30 -13.54 9.08
N ALA A 101 -0.14 -14.08 8.73
CA ALA A 101 1.11 -13.78 9.40
C ALA A 101 1.57 -12.35 9.09
N LEU A 102 1.45 -11.94 7.84
CA LEU A 102 1.66 -10.55 7.41
C LEU A 102 0.74 -9.58 8.17
N HIS A 103 -0.56 -9.86 8.17
CA HIS A 103 -1.54 -9.02 8.84
C HIS A 103 -1.31 -8.96 10.36
N LEU A 104 -0.87 -10.07 10.96
CA LEU A 104 -0.54 -10.11 12.37
C LEU A 104 0.72 -9.27 12.69
N SER A 105 1.79 -9.38 11.91
CA SER A 105 3.00 -8.58 12.14
C SER A 105 2.72 -7.07 12.01
N HIS A 106 1.89 -6.68 11.05
CA HIS A 106 1.52 -5.28 10.84
C HIS A 106 0.60 -4.76 11.95
N ARG A 107 -0.36 -5.57 12.42
CA ARG A 107 -1.17 -5.22 13.59
C ARG A 107 -0.32 -5.07 14.85
N SER A 108 0.60 -5.99 15.10
CA SER A 108 1.58 -5.91 16.21
C SER A 108 2.33 -4.57 16.20
N ALA A 109 2.80 -4.16 15.02
CA ALA A 109 3.47 -2.88 14.88
C ALA A 109 2.55 -1.66 15.05
N LEU A 110 1.26 -1.75 14.71
CA LEU A 110 0.29 -0.70 15.00
C LEU A 110 0.08 -0.55 16.51
N VAL A 111 -0.10 -1.67 17.21
CA VAL A 111 -0.23 -1.73 18.68
C VAL A 111 0.98 -1.08 19.35
N ARG A 112 2.22 -1.46 19.00
CA ARG A 112 3.42 -0.78 19.54
C ARG A 112 3.41 0.72 19.40
N LYS A 113 3.03 1.19 18.20
CA LYS A 113 3.14 2.60 17.86
C LYS A 113 2.06 3.45 18.56
N ASP A 114 0.95 2.86 18.99
CA ASP A 114 -0.13 3.54 19.72
C ASP A 114 -1.03 2.51 20.46
N PRO A 115 -0.60 2.04 21.64
CA PRO A 115 -1.30 0.97 22.36
C PRO A 115 -2.71 1.36 22.80
N SER A 116 -2.95 2.63 23.15
CA SER A 116 -4.26 3.09 23.63
C SER A 116 -5.30 3.11 22.50
N PHE A 117 -4.89 3.48 21.28
CA PHE A 117 -5.79 3.45 20.12
C PHE A 117 -6.00 2.02 19.60
N TYR A 118 -4.92 1.25 19.43
CA TYR A 118 -4.97 -0.04 18.74
C TYR A 118 -5.22 -1.24 19.64
N GLY A 119 -4.90 -1.17 20.94
CA GLY A 119 -5.12 -2.26 21.89
C GLY A 119 -6.57 -2.74 21.94
N PRO A 120 -7.57 -1.84 22.04
CA PRO A 120 -8.99 -2.24 22.00
C PRO A 120 -9.42 -2.79 20.64
N ILE A 121 -8.84 -2.31 19.54
CA ILE A 121 -9.20 -2.71 18.16
C ILE A 121 -8.62 -4.10 17.81
N PHE A 122 -7.40 -4.38 18.29
CA PHE A 122 -6.66 -5.61 17.99
C PHE A 122 -6.38 -6.42 19.26
N ALA A 123 -7.41 -6.57 20.09
CA ALA A 123 -7.32 -7.31 21.36
C ALA A 123 -6.65 -8.68 21.17
N GLY A 124 -5.66 -8.96 22.03
CA GLY A 124 -4.89 -10.22 22.00
C GLY A 124 -3.77 -10.27 20.96
N THR A 125 -3.53 -9.21 20.19
CA THR A 125 -2.37 -9.14 19.29
C THR A 125 -1.11 -8.80 20.09
N PRO A 126 -0.05 -9.64 20.05
CA PRO A 126 1.24 -9.31 20.67
C PRO A 126 1.81 -8.03 20.07
N ASP A 127 2.53 -7.23 20.86
CA ASP A 127 3.13 -5.97 20.43
C ASP A 127 4.66 -6.10 20.23
N ASP A 128 5.21 -7.28 20.04
CA ASP A 128 6.66 -7.50 19.92
C ASP A 128 7.08 -8.20 18.62
N LEU A 129 6.11 -8.52 17.74
CA LEU A 129 6.40 -9.24 16.50
C LEU A 129 7.21 -8.39 15.52
N PRO A 130 8.23 -8.97 14.84
CA PRO A 130 8.96 -8.30 13.77
C PRO A 130 8.07 -8.11 12.54
N TYR A 131 8.33 -7.07 11.74
CA TYR A 131 7.63 -6.90 10.47
C TYR A 131 7.95 -8.05 9.52
N LEU A 132 6.90 -8.66 8.96
CA LEU A 132 7.01 -9.53 7.80
C LEU A 132 6.89 -8.71 6.52
N TRP A 133 7.83 -8.89 5.59
CA TRP A 133 7.80 -8.28 4.25
C TRP A 133 8.02 -9.36 3.20
N PRO A 134 6.95 -10.00 2.68
CA PRO A 134 7.08 -11.01 1.64
C PRO A 134 7.64 -10.39 0.35
N ALA A 135 8.39 -11.17 -0.40
CA ALA A 135 8.75 -10.80 -1.76
C ALA A 135 7.51 -10.91 -2.67
N SER A 136 7.47 -10.11 -3.73
CA SER A 136 6.55 -10.35 -4.83
C SER A 136 6.93 -11.64 -5.56
N ASP A 137 5.92 -12.34 -6.09
CA ASP A 137 6.06 -13.44 -7.05
C ASP A 137 6.22 -12.94 -8.49
N ARG A 138 6.18 -11.63 -8.71
CA ARG A 138 6.40 -10.97 -10.00
C ARG A 138 7.71 -10.20 -10.03
N ALA A 139 8.28 -10.08 -11.23
CA ALA A 139 9.38 -9.16 -11.46
C ALA A 139 8.85 -7.71 -11.41
N PRO A 140 9.64 -6.74 -10.90
CA PRO A 140 9.28 -5.34 -11.01
C PRO A 140 9.11 -4.95 -12.48
N SER A 141 8.11 -4.13 -12.76
CA SER A 141 7.91 -3.57 -14.10
C SER A 141 9.15 -2.82 -14.56
N ARG A 142 9.37 -2.76 -15.88
CA ARG A 142 10.44 -1.94 -16.44
C ARG A 142 10.24 -0.49 -15.99
N PRO A 143 11.30 0.18 -15.50
CA PRO A 143 11.22 1.59 -15.19
C PRO A 143 10.82 2.40 -16.43
N CYS A 144 10.16 3.52 -16.16
CA CYS A 144 9.97 4.62 -17.09
C CYS A 144 11.22 5.51 -17.01
#